data_AF-B6QPN2-F1
#
_entry.id   AF-B6QPN2-F1
#
_cell.length_a   1.000
_cell.length_b   1.000
_cell.length_c   1.000
_cell.angle_alpha   90.00
_cell.angle_beta   90.00
_cell.angle_gamma   90.00
#
_symmetry.space_group_name_H-M   'P 1'
#
loop_
_entity.id
_entity.type
_entity.pdbx_description
1 polymer ?
#
loop_
_entity_poly.entity_id
_entity_poly.type
_entity_poly.pdbx_seq_one_letter_code
_entity_poly.pdbx_strand_id
1 'polypeptide(L)'
;MMDLHVTTASNEELIHFCTQRGKEGAVYADIIGAIVVKVSPTIVVKWGYSVTATEAAMQEFAYKNVNQNIIRVPRVYRFVQDELGRGFLFMDYVPGQKLSDLDLTVHTEIIPRITDIIAHLGQIKHGQKPGPIGQKGPQGYLWGDDGVDKPFVSVAHFVTG
;
A
#
# COMPACT_ATOMS: atom_id res chain seq x y z
N MET A 1 -16.67 -11.16 19.43
CA MET A 1 -16.13 -10.73 18.12
C MET A 1 -15.78 -12.01 17.40
N MET A 2 -16.37 -12.30 16.24
CA MET A 2 -15.98 -13.49 15.47
C MET A 2 -14.59 -13.26 14.91
N ASP A 3 -13.63 -14.11 15.27
CA ASP A 3 -12.30 -14.13 14.65
C ASP A 3 -12.43 -14.74 13.26
N LEU A 4 -12.59 -13.88 12.25
CA LEU A 4 -12.62 -14.30 10.86
C LEU A 4 -11.22 -14.76 10.44
N HIS A 5 -11.06 -16.06 10.22
CA HIS A 5 -9.80 -16.63 9.73
C HIS A 5 -9.60 -16.29 8.24
N VAL A 6 -8.94 -15.18 7.98
CA VAL A 6 -8.69 -14.62 6.63
C VAL A 6 -8.13 -15.64 5.64
N THR A 7 -7.29 -16.57 6.10
CA THR A 7 -6.64 -17.57 5.26
C THR A 7 -7.56 -18.73 4.85
N THR A 8 -8.67 -18.97 5.56
CA THR A 8 -9.55 -20.12 5.33
C THR A 8 -10.98 -19.76 4.97
N ALA A 9 -11.45 -18.56 5.35
CA ALA A 9 -12.78 -18.07 5.00
C ALA A 9 -13.00 -17.98 3.48
N SER A 10 -14.25 -18.04 3.03
CA SER A 10 -14.60 -17.82 1.62
C SER A 10 -14.40 -16.36 1.22
N ASN A 11 -14.32 -16.08 -0.09
CA ASN A 11 -14.25 -14.69 -0.57
C ASN A 11 -15.52 -13.92 -0.21
N GLU A 12 -16.68 -14.57 -0.34
CA GLU A 12 -18.00 -14.01 -0.05
C GLU A 12 -18.13 -13.65 1.43
N GLU A 13 -17.68 -14.52 2.33
CA GLU A 13 -17.66 -14.25 3.77
C GLU A 13 -16.78 -13.04 4.12
N LEU A 14 -15.59 -12.96 3.51
CA LEU A 14 -14.66 -11.85 3.70
C LEU A 14 -15.25 -10.53 3.21
N ILE A 15 -15.83 -10.51 2.01
CA ILE A 15 -16.42 -9.32 1.41
C ILE A 15 -17.65 -8.88 2.21
N HIS A 16 -18.50 -9.83 2.61
CA HIS A 16 -19.68 -9.55 3.42
C HIS A 16 -19.29 -8.93 4.77
N PHE A 17 -18.28 -9.49 5.45
CA PHE A 17 -17.77 -8.93 6.70
C PHE A 17 -17.31 -7.46 6.54
N CYS A 18 -16.55 -7.17 5.49
CA CYS A 18 -16.02 -5.83 5.25
C CYS A 18 -17.12 -4.82 4.92
N THR A 19 -18.05 -5.21 4.05
CA THR A 19 -19.14 -4.33 3.60
C THR A 19 -20.15 -4.06 4.72
N GLN A 20 -20.44 -5.05 5.58
CA GLN A 20 -21.34 -4.89 6.72
C GLN A 20 -20.80 -3.93 7.79
N ARG A 21 -19.49 -3.97 8.08
CA ARG A 21 -18.86 -3.03 9.05
C ARG A 21 -18.80 -1.59 8.54
N GLY A 22 -18.84 -1.38 7.23
CA GLY A 22 -18.88 -0.07 6.60
C GLY A 22 -17.79 0.88 7.13
N LYS A 23 -18.14 2.17 7.22
CA LYS A 23 -17.25 3.23 7.74
C LYS A 23 -17.23 3.32 9.27
N GLU A 24 -18.26 2.82 9.95
CA GLU A 24 -18.43 2.97 11.40
C GLU A 24 -17.41 2.15 12.22
N GLY A 25 -16.83 1.10 11.63
CA GLY A 25 -15.75 0.31 12.22
C GLY A 25 -14.34 0.64 11.71
N ALA A 26 -14.19 1.70 10.92
CA ALA A 26 -12.95 1.98 10.20
C ALA A 26 -11.89 2.65 11.08
N VAL A 27 -10.66 2.15 11.00
CA VAL A 27 -9.45 2.82 11.55
C VAL A 27 -9.03 3.99 10.65
N TYR A 28 -9.44 3.95 9.39
CA TYR A 28 -9.28 5.02 8.41
C TYR A 28 -10.40 4.90 7.38
N ALA A 29 -11.07 6.01 7.05
CA ALA A 29 -12.04 6.07 5.98
C ALA A 29 -11.87 7.38 5.23
N ASP A 30 -11.63 7.29 3.93
CA ASP A 30 -11.70 8.43 3.03
C ASP A 30 -13.09 8.50 2.37
N ILE A 31 -13.51 9.69 1.95
CA ILE A 31 -14.80 9.92 1.30
C ILE A 31 -14.80 9.28 -0.09
N ILE A 32 -13.65 9.30 -0.78
CA ILE A 32 -13.48 8.84 -2.17
C ILE A 32 -12.48 7.66 -2.26
N GLY A 33 -11.60 7.51 -1.26
CA GLY A 33 -10.54 6.51 -1.24
C GLY A 33 -10.89 5.19 -0.52
N ALA A 34 -9.84 4.45 -0.17
CA ALA A 34 -9.96 3.16 0.49
C ALA A 34 -10.39 3.29 1.95
N ILE A 35 -11.14 2.30 2.45
CA ILE A 35 -11.53 2.16 3.84
C ILE A 35 -10.64 1.09 4.48
N VAL A 36 -10.11 1.36 5.67
CA VAL A 36 -9.33 0.41 6.46
C VAL A 36 -10.10 0.01 7.70
N VAL A 37 -10.40 -1.27 7.87
CA VAL A 37 -11.17 -1.83 8.98
C VAL A 37 -10.36 -2.90 9.69
N LYS A 38 -10.43 -2.98 11.03
CA LYS A 38 -9.87 -4.12 11.76
C LYS A 38 -10.75 -5.36 11.59
N VAL A 39 -10.12 -6.44 11.16
CA VAL A 39 -10.72 -7.79 11.10
C VAL A 39 -10.51 -8.50 12.43
N SER A 40 -9.31 -8.35 12.99
CA SER A 40 -8.91 -8.87 14.31
C SER A 40 -7.96 -7.85 14.99
N PRO A 41 -7.46 -8.10 16.22
CA PRO A 41 -6.45 -7.24 16.84
C PRO A 41 -5.15 -7.09 16.02
N THR A 42 -4.84 -8.06 15.17
CA THR A 42 -3.57 -8.13 14.42
C THR A 42 -3.76 -8.03 12.91
N ILE A 43 -4.99 -7.98 12.39
CA ILE A 43 -5.28 -7.95 10.96
C ILE A 43 -6.22 -6.79 10.62
N VAL A 44 -5.87 -6.06 9.57
CA VAL A 44 -6.74 -5.08 8.92
C VAL A 44 -7.04 -5.50 7.49
N VAL A 45 -8.14 -4.97 6.98
CA VAL A 45 -8.48 -4.97 5.56
C VAL A 45 -8.51 -3.54 5.05
N LYS A 46 -7.75 -3.25 4.00
CA LYS A 46 -7.91 -2.04 3.17
C LYS A 46 -8.80 -2.42 1.98
N TRP A 47 -9.89 -1.72 1.75
CA TRP A 47 -10.79 -2.04 0.66
C TRP A 47 -11.42 -0.83 -0.04
N GLY A 48 -11.76 -1.00 -1.31
CA GLY A 48 -12.37 0.05 -2.15
C GLY A 48 -11.96 -0.06 -3.61
N TYR A 49 -12.46 0.85 -4.44
CA TYR A 49 -12.21 0.86 -5.89
C TYR A 49 -10.74 1.16 -6.26
N SER A 50 -9.99 1.83 -5.38
CA SER A 50 -8.57 2.14 -5.60
C SER A 50 -7.61 1.04 -5.12
N VAL A 51 -8.11 0.00 -4.46
CA VAL A 51 -7.27 -1.09 -3.93
C VAL A 51 -7.08 -2.14 -5.02
N THR A 52 -5.83 -2.47 -5.33
CA THR A 52 -5.51 -3.31 -6.49
C THR A 52 -4.66 -4.53 -6.15
N ALA A 53 -4.71 -5.56 -7.00
CA ALA A 53 -3.81 -6.71 -6.91
C ALA A 53 -2.32 -6.30 -7.04
N THR A 54 -2.04 -5.24 -7.81
CA THR A 54 -0.70 -4.66 -7.95
C THR A 54 -0.20 -4.08 -6.63
N GLU A 55 -1.07 -3.39 -5.87
CA GLU A 55 -0.75 -2.91 -4.52
C GLU A 55 -0.38 -4.08 -3.60
N ALA A 56 -1.20 -5.14 -3.59
CA ALA A 56 -0.93 -6.33 -2.80
C ALA A 56 0.42 -6.99 -3.16
N ALA A 57 0.71 -7.14 -4.46
CA ALA A 57 1.96 -7.70 -4.95
C ALA A 57 3.17 -6.83 -4.60
N MET A 58 3.04 -5.50 -4.70
CA MET A 58 4.10 -4.56 -4.35
C MET A 58 4.38 -4.58 -2.84
N GLN A 59 3.34 -4.63 -2.02
CA GLN A 59 3.51 -4.71 -0.56
C GLN A 59 4.16 -6.03 -0.14
N GLU A 60 3.74 -7.16 -0.72
CA GLU A 60 4.36 -8.47 -0.47
C GLU A 60 5.83 -8.50 -0.92
N PHE A 61 6.14 -7.86 -2.04
CA PHE A 61 7.52 -7.67 -2.48
C PHE A 61 8.31 -6.84 -1.47
N ALA A 62 7.80 -5.70 -1.02
CA ALA A 62 8.45 -4.87 -0.02
C ALA A 62 8.68 -5.66 1.27
N TYR A 63 7.67 -6.37 1.76
CA TYR A 63 7.76 -7.23 2.96
C TYR A 63 8.93 -8.22 2.89
N LYS A 64 9.11 -8.87 1.75
CA LYS A 64 10.16 -9.88 1.52
C LYS A 64 11.57 -9.29 1.37
N ASN A 65 11.69 -8.04 0.95
CA ASN A 65 12.97 -7.46 0.55
C ASN A 65 13.48 -6.39 1.53
N VAL A 66 12.66 -5.91 2.46
CA VAL A 66 13.12 -5.02 3.53
C VAL A 66 13.67 -5.82 4.72
N ASN A 67 14.61 -5.23 5.44
CA ASN A 67 14.95 -5.69 6.78
C ASN A 67 13.87 -5.19 7.76
N GLN A 68 13.08 -6.11 8.29
CA GLN A 68 11.95 -5.81 9.19
C GLN A 68 12.38 -5.18 10.53
N ASN A 69 13.68 -5.23 10.87
CA ASN A 69 14.23 -4.52 12.04
C ASN A 69 14.51 -3.04 11.75
N ILE A 70 14.65 -2.65 10.48
CA ILE A 70 14.85 -1.25 10.05
C ILE A 70 13.49 -0.59 9.78
N ILE A 71 12.66 -1.24 8.96
CA ILE A 71 11.29 -0.80 8.65
C ILE A 71 10.34 -1.98 8.64
N ARG A 72 9.24 -1.86 9.38
CA ARG A 72 8.16 -2.85 9.34
C ARG A 72 7.21 -2.54 8.20
N VAL A 73 7.10 -3.49 7.27
CA VAL A 73 6.06 -3.49 6.22
C VAL A 73 5.01 -4.50 6.63
N PRO A 74 3.69 -4.21 6.54
CA PRO A 74 2.67 -5.20 6.88
C PRO A 74 2.71 -6.41 5.94
N ARG A 75 2.69 -7.63 6.48
CA ARG A 75 2.57 -8.85 5.67
C ARG A 75 1.21 -8.90 4.99
N VAL A 76 1.17 -9.32 3.73
CA VAL A 76 -0.09 -9.58 3.02
C VAL A 76 -0.56 -10.99 3.34
N TYR A 77 -1.82 -11.14 3.76
CA TYR A 77 -2.46 -12.44 3.94
C TYR A 77 -3.24 -12.86 2.71
N ARG A 78 -4.01 -11.93 2.12
CA ARG A 78 -4.90 -12.24 1.00
C ARG A 78 -5.31 -10.97 0.26
N PHE A 79 -5.49 -11.10 -1.05
CA PHE A 79 -6.20 -10.13 -1.87
C PHE A 79 -7.41 -10.81 -2.51
N VAL A 80 -8.57 -10.15 -2.46
CA VAL A 80 -9.78 -10.57 -3.20
C VAL A 80 -10.38 -9.36 -3.91
N GLN A 81 -11.13 -9.62 -4.97
CA GLN A 81 -11.86 -8.60 -5.71
C GLN A 81 -13.30 -9.07 -5.88
N ASP A 82 -14.26 -8.17 -5.69
CA ASP A 82 -15.66 -8.46 -5.95
C ASP A 82 -16.05 -8.20 -7.41
N GLU A 83 -17.29 -8.55 -7.76
CA GLU A 83 -17.82 -8.39 -9.11
C GLU A 83 -17.92 -6.93 -9.57
N LEU A 84 -17.97 -5.98 -8.62
CA LEU A 84 -17.98 -4.55 -8.91
C LEU A 84 -16.57 -4.00 -9.13
N GLY A 85 -15.53 -4.82 -8.97
CA GLY A 85 -14.13 -4.44 -9.14
C GLY A 85 -13.49 -3.82 -7.89
N ARG A 86 -14.16 -3.80 -6.73
CA ARG A 86 -13.56 -3.33 -5.48
C ARG A 86 -12.54 -4.34 -4.98
N GLY A 87 -11.31 -3.88 -4.71
CA GLY A 87 -10.28 -4.72 -4.12
C GLY A 87 -10.39 -4.74 -2.59
N PHE A 88 -9.96 -5.84 -2.00
CA PHE A 88 -9.88 -6.06 -0.55
C PHE A 88 -8.52 -6.67 -0.23
N LEU A 89 -7.66 -5.89 0.42
CA LEU A 89 -6.31 -6.26 0.82
C LEU A 89 -6.25 -6.52 2.32
N PHE A 90 -6.10 -7.79 2.70
CA PHE A 90 -5.96 -8.23 4.08
C PHE A 90 -4.48 -8.33 4.45
N MET A 91 -4.08 -7.65 5.53
CA MET A 91 -2.68 -7.49 5.92
C MET A 91 -2.52 -7.31 7.43
N ASP A 92 -1.28 -7.42 7.92
CA ASP A 92 -0.97 -7.12 9.32
C ASP A 92 -1.48 -5.72 9.72
N TYR A 93 -2.02 -5.63 10.93
CA TYR A 93 -2.22 -4.36 11.61
C TYR A 93 -0.92 -3.96 12.31
N VAL A 94 -0.32 -2.84 11.89
CA VAL A 94 0.86 -2.29 12.56
C VAL A 94 0.41 -1.20 13.53
N PRO A 95 0.47 -1.43 14.85
CA PRO A 95 0.17 -0.38 15.82
C PRO A 95 1.27 0.69 15.80
N GLY A 96 0.87 1.96 15.90
CA GLY A 96 1.80 3.07 15.91
C GLY A 96 1.09 4.42 15.83
N GLN A 97 1.88 5.49 15.87
CA GLN A 97 1.44 6.86 15.68
C GLN A 97 1.84 7.35 14.29
N LYS A 98 1.04 8.24 13.71
CA LYS A 98 1.42 8.88 12.44
C LYS A 98 2.53 9.88 12.71
N LEU A 99 3.41 10.03 11.73
CA LEU A 99 4.47 11.03 11.79
C LEU A 99 3.92 12.47 11.94
N SER A 100 2.72 12.74 11.39
CA SER A 100 2.01 14.01 11.51
C SER A 100 1.60 14.37 12.93
N ASP A 101 1.48 13.37 13.80
CA ASP A 101 0.96 13.52 15.15
C ASP A 101 2.12 13.65 16.16
N LEU A 102 3.37 13.59 15.69
CA LEU A 102 4.59 13.62 16.50
C LEU A 102 5.23 15.01 16.46
N ASP A 103 5.65 15.50 17.62
CA ASP A 103 6.51 16.67 17.72
C ASP A 103 7.97 16.26 17.45
N LEU A 104 8.46 16.58 16.25
CA LEU A 104 9.83 16.25 15.83
C LEU A 104 10.91 17.07 16.54
N THR A 105 10.54 18.13 17.26
CA THR A 105 11.48 18.87 18.13
C THR A 105 11.77 18.13 19.42
N VAL A 106 10.82 17.30 19.87
CA VAL A 106 10.96 16.41 21.03
C VAL A 106 11.53 15.05 20.59
N HIS A 107 10.97 14.48 19.52
CA HIS A 107 11.34 13.17 18.99
C HIS A 107 12.42 13.25 17.90
N THR A 108 13.54 13.87 18.24
CA THR A 108 14.66 14.13 17.31
C THR A 108 15.29 12.86 16.74
N GLU A 109 15.14 11.71 17.41
CA GLU A 109 15.64 10.41 16.96
C GLU A 109 14.92 9.88 15.71
N ILE A 110 13.77 10.45 15.36
CA ILE A 110 13.01 10.03 14.18
C ILE A 110 13.74 10.41 12.88
N ILE A 111 14.40 11.56 12.84
CA ILE A 111 15.11 12.04 11.64
C ILE A 111 16.19 11.04 11.19
N PRO A 112 17.17 10.64 12.04
CA PRO A 112 18.16 9.65 11.63
C PRO A 112 17.53 8.30 11.26
N ARG A 113 16.47 7.87 11.97
CA ARG A 113 15.74 6.64 11.61
C ARG A 113 15.11 6.71 10.22
N ILE A 114 14.53 7.85 9.82
CA ILE A 114 14.01 8.04 8.46
C ILE A 114 15.15 7.99 7.44
N THR A 115 16.29 8.60 7.74
CA THR A 115 17.49 8.52 6.88
C THR A 115 17.94 7.07 6.68
N ASP A 116 18.00 6.27 7.75
CA ASP A 116 18.37 4.85 7.67
C ASP A 116 17.37 4.04 6.84
N ILE A 117 16.07 4.33 6.99
CA ILE A 117 15.01 3.70 6.19
C ILE A 117 15.18 4.02 4.70
N ILE A 118 15.40 5.30 4.34
CA ILE A 118 15.60 5.70 2.95
C ILE A 118 16.85 5.03 2.36
N ALA A 119 17.96 5.04 3.10
CA ALA A 119 19.19 4.36 2.69
C ALA A 119 18.98 2.85 2.48
N HIS A 120 18.26 2.19 3.38
CA HIS A 120 17.92 0.77 3.27
C HIS A 120 17.05 0.48 2.05
N LEU A 121 16.01 1.29 1.80
CA LEU A 121 15.15 1.14 0.63
C LEU A 121 15.93 1.30 -0.68
N GLY A 122 16.91 2.21 -0.73
CA GLY A 122 17.78 2.42 -1.88
C GLY A 122 18.69 1.24 -2.22
N GLN A 123 18.85 0.28 -1.31
CA GLN A 123 19.66 -0.93 -1.53
C GLN A 123 18.85 -2.09 -2.12
N ILE A 124 17.52 -1.99 -2.17
CA ILE A 124 16.67 -3.05 -2.69
C ILE A 124 16.82 -3.13 -4.21
N LYS A 125 17.25 -4.30 -4.70
CA LYS A 125 17.43 -4.57 -6.14
C LYS A 125 16.24 -5.35 -6.67
N HIS A 126 15.63 -4.88 -7.77
CA HIS A 126 14.57 -5.63 -8.45
C HIS A 126 14.52 -5.36 -9.95
N GLY A 127 14.67 -6.43 -10.73
CA GLY A 127 14.50 -6.43 -12.18
C GLY A 127 15.42 -5.45 -12.93
N GLN A 128 15.28 -5.42 -14.26
CA GLN A 128 15.92 -4.42 -15.11
C GLN A 128 14.94 -3.33 -15.59
N LYS A 129 13.64 -3.50 -15.34
CA LYS A 129 12.59 -2.56 -15.80
C LYS A 129 12.02 -1.78 -14.61
N PRO A 130 12.15 -0.44 -14.59
CA PRO A 130 11.45 0.40 -13.64
C PRO A 130 9.93 0.27 -13.77
N GLY A 131 9.21 0.37 -12.64
CA GLY A 131 7.74 0.37 -12.61
C GLY A 131 7.14 -0.63 -11.63
N PRO A 132 5.81 -0.66 -11.51
CA PRO A 132 5.14 -1.55 -10.58
C PRO A 132 5.20 -3.02 -11.02
N ILE A 133 5.10 -3.92 -10.05
CA ILE A 133 5.07 -5.36 -10.28
C ILE A 133 3.74 -5.72 -10.95
N GLY A 134 3.80 -6.48 -12.05
CA GLY A 134 2.61 -6.97 -12.76
C GLY A 134 2.32 -6.29 -14.11
N GLN A 135 3.34 -5.74 -14.78
CA GLN A 135 3.28 -5.17 -16.14
C GLN A 135 2.31 -3.98 -16.34
N LYS A 136 1.56 -3.56 -15.31
CA LYS A 136 0.87 -2.27 -15.35
C LYS A 136 1.92 -1.16 -15.32
N GLY A 137 1.68 -0.08 -16.04
CA GLY A 137 2.56 1.08 -15.94
C GLY A 137 2.46 1.80 -14.61
N PRO A 138 3.39 2.74 -14.34
CA PRO A 138 3.33 3.58 -13.17
C PRO A 138 2.00 4.38 -13.14
N GLN A 139 1.34 4.40 -11.98
CA GLN A 139 0.07 5.10 -11.79
C GLN A 139 0.27 6.31 -10.87
N GLY A 140 -0.60 7.31 -11.01
CA GLY A 140 -0.63 8.49 -10.15
C GLY A 140 -0.37 9.80 -10.91
N TYR A 141 -0.63 10.92 -10.22
CA TYR A 141 -0.66 12.26 -10.83
C TYR A 141 0.64 12.64 -11.58
N LEU A 142 1.79 12.19 -11.07
CA LEU A 142 3.09 12.44 -11.71
C LEU A 142 3.27 11.70 -13.04
N TRP A 143 2.58 10.58 -13.21
CA TRP A 143 2.75 9.67 -14.36
C TRP A 143 1.64 9.81 -15.40
N GLY A 144 0.55 10.50 -15.05
CA GLY A 144 -0.61 10.74 -15.90
C GLY A 144 -1.35 9.45 -16.26
N ASP A 145 -2.68 9.46 -16.24
CA ASP A 145 -3.46 8.29 -16.69
C ASP A 145 -3.17 7.94 -18.16
N ASP A 146 -2.64 8.90 -18.93
CA ASP A 146 -2.27 8.79 -20.34
C ASP A 146 -0.76 8.67 -20.61
N GLY A 147 0.11 8.68 -19.59
CA GLY A 147 1.57 8.75 -19.75
C GLY A 147 2.28 7.39 -19.69
N VAL A 148 1.58 6.34 -19.27
CA VAL A 148 2.08 4.97 -19.22
C VAL A 148 2.44 4.46 -20.62
N ASP A 149 3.61 3.81 -20.74
CA ASP A 149 4.13 3.22 -21.98
C ASP A 149 4.34 4.20 -23.15
N LYS A 150 4.28 5.51 -22.90
CA LYS A 150 4.69 6.53 -23.86
C LYS A 150 6.18 6.87 -23.65
N PRO A 151 7.01 6.83 -24.71
CA PRO A 151 8.40 7.24 -24.59
C PRO A 151 8.50 8.72 -24.24
N PHE A 152 9.42 9.08 -23.34
CA PHE A 152 9.79 10.47 -23.12
C PHE A 152 10.42 11.01 -24.41
N VAL A 153 9.70 11.90 -25.11
CA VAL A 153 10.30 12.71 -26.16
C VAL A 153 11.11 13.81 -25.48
N SER A 154 12.42 13.61 -25.39
CA SER A 154 13.34 14.69 -25.01
C SER A 154 13.12 15.85 -25.97
N VAL A 155 12.74 17.01 -25.45
CA VAL A 155 12.69 18.24 -26.24
C VAL A 155 14.14 18.67 -26.47
N ALA A 156 14.76 18.14 -27.51
CA ALA A 156 16.03 18.68 -28.01
C ALA A 156 15.73 20.03 -28.68
N HIS A 157 15.46 21.07 -27.88
CA HIS A 157 15.27 22.40 -28.42
C HIS A 157 15.74 23.49 -27.46
N PHE A 158 17.02 23.45 -27.06
CA PHE A 158 17.74 24.63 -26.58
C PHE A 158 19.24 24.56 -26.87
N VAL A 159 19.61 24.67 -28.14
CA VAL A 159 20.82 25.34 -28.67
C VAL A 159 20.51 25.54 -30.17
N THR A 160 20.58 26.70 -30.83
CA THR A 160 21.38 27.93 -30.76
C THR A 160 20.45 29.10 -31.17
N GLY A 161 20.60 30.34 -30.68
CA GLY A 161 21.78 31.18 -30.91
C GLY A 161 21.65 31.80 -32.30
#